data_AF-A0A6J1X8B4-F1
#
_entry.id   AF-A0A6J1X8B4-F1
#
_cell.length_a   1.000
_cell.length_b   1.000
_cell.length_c   1.000
_cell.angle_alpha   90.00
_cell.angle_beta   90.00
_cell.angle_gamma   90.00
#
_symmetry.space_group_name_H-M   'P 1'
#
loop_
_entity.id
_entity.type
_entity.pdbx_description
1 polymer ?
#
loop_
_entity_poly.entity_id
_entity_poly.type
_entity_poly.pdbx_seq_one_letter_code
_entity_poly.pdbx_strand_id
1 'polypeptide(L)'
;MARNSIENDDDNIDPASVASNIKSSLKQEVIKELLHGSFQDNKTKLGNDALSLIVEVAKCLVTETCLRASTQALRESCDKVELEHVEKCLPQLMLDFP
;
A
#
# COMPACT_ATOMS: atom_id res chain seq x y z
N MET A 1 0.85 -31.47 36.67
CA MET A 1 1.44 -30.59 35.64
C MET A 1 0.38 -30.36 34.57
N ALA A 2 -0.42 -29.31 34.69
CA ALA A 2 -1.39 -28.93 33.66
C ALA A 2 -0.69 -27.94 32.72
N ARG A 3 -0.60 -28.31 31.43
CA ARG A 3 -0.10 -27.45 30.37
C ARG A 3 -1.14 -26.36 30.13
N ASN A 4 -0.81 -25.11 30.43
CA ASN A 4 -1.55 -23.95 29.95
C ASN A 4 -1.33 -23.85 28.43
N SER A 5 -2.34 -24.21 27.65
CA SER A 5 -2.44 -23.80 26.26
C SER A 5 -2.86 -22.34 26.25
N ILE A 6 -1.90 -21.44 26.05
CA ILE A 6 -2.20 -20.08 25.62
C ILE A 6 -2.56 -20.21 24.14
N GLU A 7 -3.86 -20.31 23.87
CA GLU A 7 -4.39 -20.06 22.53
C GLU A 7 -4.14 -18.58 22.24
N ASN A 8 -3.12 -18.30 21.44
CA ASN A 8 -2.90 -16.97 20.88
C ASN A 8 -4.01 -16.75 19.83
N ASP A 9 -5.13 -16.24 20.31
CA ASP A 9 -6.28 -15.82 19.52
C ASP A 9 -6.03 -14.41 18.95
N ASP A 10 -4.89 -14.21 18.27
CA ASP A 10 -4.40 -12.90 17.86
C ASP A 10 -3.85 -12.96 16.43
N ASP A 11 -4.74 -13.05 15.44
CA ASP A 11 -4.38 -12.79 14.03
C ASP A 11 -5.56 -12.24 13.21
N ASN A 12 -6.58 -11.65 13.85
CA ASN A 12 -7.48 -10.77 13.12
C ASN A 12 -6.90 -9.35 13.11
N ILE A 13 -5.78 -9.19 12.41
CA ILE A 13 -5.18 -7.88 12.18
C ILE A 13 -6.13 -7.11 11.26
N ASP A 14 -6.90 -6.19 11.83
CA ASP A 14 -7.77 -5.31 11.05
C ASP A 14 -6.91 -4.51 10.03
N PRO A 15 -7.12 -4.69 8.72
CA PRO A 15 -6.27 -4.06 7.70
C PRO A 15 -6.30 -2.53 7.77
N ALA A 16 -7.44 -1.96 8.17
CA ALA A 16 -7.60 -0.52 8.40
C ALA A 16 -6.74 0.01 9.58
N SER A 17 -6.53 -0.83 10.60
CA SER A 17 -5.67 -0.50 11.74
C SER A 17 -4.19 -0.53 11.37
N VAL A 18 -3.78 -1.38 10.42
CA VAL A 18 -2.39 -1.39 9.91
C VAL A 18 -2.10 -0.12 9.11
N ALA A 19 -3.00 0.28 8.21
CA ALA A 19 -2.82 1.47 7.37
C ALA A 19 -2.68 2.77 8.19
N SER A 20 -3.43 2.89 9.29
CA SER A 20 -3.38 4.06 10.19
C SER A 20 -2.11 4.12 11.06
N ASN A 21 -1.47 2.97 11.32
CA ASN A 21 -0.25 2.88 12.12
C ASN A 21 1.05 3.01 11.30
N ILE A 22 0.98 2.92 9.97
CA ILE A 22 2.15 3.12 9.10
C ILE A 22 2.46 4.62 8.98
N LYS A 23 3.41 5.07 9.80
CA LYS A 23 4.00 6.41 9.71
C LYS A 23 5.05 6.46 8.59
N SER A 24 4.59 6.34 7.35
CA SER A 24 5.37 6.60 6.14
C SER A 24 4.92 7.90 5.48
N SER A 25 5.86 8.62 4.87
CA SER A 25 5.59 9.84 4.12
C SER A 25 6.34 9.80 2.79
N LEU A 26 5.64 10.05 1.70
CA LEU A 26 6.28 10.28 0.40
C LEU A 26 6.65 11.75 0.30
N LYS A 27 7.88 12.03 -0.13
CA LYS A 27 8.34 13.40 -0.28
C LYS A 27 7.55 14.09 -1.39
N GLN A 28 6.91 15.19 -1.04
CA GLN A 28 6.08 15.96 -1.96
C GLN A 28 6.86 16.47 -3.19
N GLU A 29 8.15 16.79 -3.03
CA GLU A 29 9.05 17.19 -4.12
C GLU A 29 9.21 16.09 -5.18
N VAL A 30 9.34 14.83 -4.76
CA VAL A 30 9.52 13.68 -5.65
C VAL A 30 8.24 13.41 -6.45
N ILE A 31 7.08 13.45 -5.79
CA ILE A 31 5.78 13.30 -6.46
C ILE A 31 5.58 14.42 -7.47
N LYS A 32 5.96 15.66 -7.13
CA LYS A 32 5.86 16.79 -8.04
C LYS A 32 6.73 16.61 -9.29
N GLU A 33 7.99 16.18 -9.13
CA GLU A 33 8.90 15.92 -10.24
C GLU A 33 8.41 14.78 -11.14
N LEU A 34 7.93 13.69 -10.54
CA LEU A 34 7.38 12.53 -11.26
C LEU A 34 6.15 12.91 -12.10
N LEU A 35 5.24 13.72 -11.54
CA LEU A 35 4.07 14.21 -12.26
C LEU A 35 4.47 15.17 -13.39
N HIS A 36 5.38 16.12 -13.14
CA HIS A 36 5.86 17.03 -14.18
C HIS A 36 6.54 16.31 -15.34
N GLY A 37 7.29 15.23 -15.08
CA GLY A 37 7.88 14.38 -16.11
C GLY A 37 6.86 13.56 -16.92
N SER A 38 5.63 13.40 -16.42
CA SER A 38 4.57 12.59 -17.03
C SER A 38 3.51 13.43 -17.77
N PHE A 39 3.48 14.75 -17.56
CA PHE A 39 2.53 15.63 -18.24
C PHE A 39 2.87 15.79 -19.73
N GLN A 40 1.86 15.68 -20.59
CA GLN A 40 2.02 15.89 -22.03
C GLN A 40 2.26 17.36 -22.40
N ASP A 41 1.73 18.30 -21.60
CA ASP A 41 1.93 19.74 -21.78
C ASP A 41 2.83 20.31 -20.67
N ASN A 42 3.95 20.91 -21.07
CA ASN A 42 4.93 21.57 -20.21
C ASN A 42 4.38 22.79 -19.45
N LYS A 43 3.19 23.30 -19.84
CA LYS A 43 2.51 24.40 -19.13
C LYS A 43 1.58 23.92 -18.02
N THR A 44 1.37 22.61 -17.89
CA THR A 44 0.55 22.03 -16.83
C THR A 44 1.11 22.40 -15.46
N LYS A 45 0.27 22.99 -14.62
CA LYS A 45 0.60 23.34 -13.23
C LYS A 45 -0.28 22.57 -12.28
N LEU A 46 0.32 22.08 -11.20
CA LEU A 46 -0.39 21.41 -10.11
C LEU A 46 -0.40 22.32 -8.89
N GLY A 47 -1.58 22.57 -8.33
CA GLY A 47 -1.73 23.33 -7.08
C GLY A 47 -1.20 22.55 -5.88
N ASN A 48 -0.81 23.26 -4.80
CA ASN A 48 -0.23 22.63 -3.61
C ASN A 48 -1.20 21.69 -2.89
N ASP A 49 -2.49 22.03 -2.83
CA ASP A 49 -3.51 21.18 -2.20
C ASP A 49 -3.72 19.89 -2.99
N ALA A 50 -3.81 20.00 -4.33
CA ALA A 50 -3.90 18.85 -5.22
C ALA A 50 -2.66 17.96 -5.11
N LEU A 51 -1.47 18.57 -5.08
CA LEU A 51 -0.22 17.83 -4.89
C LEU A 51 -0.18 17.10 -3.53
N SER A 52 -0.67 17.72 -2.46
CA SER A 52 -0.76 17.09 -1.13
C SER A 52 -1.73 15.91 -1.14
N LEU A 53 -2.85 16.03 -1.85
CA LEU A 53 -3.80 14.92 -2.03
C LEU A 53 -3.17 13.76 -2.81
N ILE A 54 -2.43 14.04 -3.89
CA ILE A 54 -1.77 12.98 -4.68
C ILE A 54 -0.69 12.25 -3.86
N VAL A 55 0.00 12.93 -2.94
CA VAL A 55 0.93 12.28 -1.99
C VAL A 55 0.20 11.22 -1.17
N GLU A 56 -1.00 11.53 -0.65
CA GLU A 56 -1.81 10.58 0.11
C GLU A 56 -2.37 9.45 -0.77
N VAL A 57 -2.79 9.74 -2.01
CA VAL A 57 -3.21 8.71 -2.97
C VAL A 57 -2.07 7.75 -3.28
N ALA A 58 -0.86 8.25 -3.53
CA ALA A 58 0.31 7.43 -3.78
C ALA A 58 0.69 6.57 -2.56
N LYS A 59 0.55 7.12 -1.34
CA LYS A 59 0.72 6.36 -0.10
C LYS A 59 -0.31 5.24 0.03
N CYS A 60 -1.57 5.54 -0.28
CA CYS A 60 -2.66 4.56 -0.26
C CYS A 60 -2.37 3.40 -1.23
N LEU A 61 -1.96 3.70 -2.47
CA LEU A 61 -1.60 2.70 -3.48
C LEU A 61 -0.51 1.74 -2.98
N VAL A 62 0.58 2.27 -2.42
CA VAL A 62 1.67 1.44 -1.89
C VAL A 62 1.20 0.58 -0.71
N THR A 63 0.42 1.17 0.20
CA THR A 63 -0.07 0.48 1.39
C THR A 63 -1.03 -0.66 1.03
N GLU A 64 -1.98 -0.41 0.11
CA GLU A 64 -2.89 -1.41 -0.42
C GLU A 64 -2.13 -2.54 -1.13
N THR A 65 -1.10 -2.21 -1.90
CA THR A 65 -0.26 -3.22 -2.57
C THR A 65 0.41 -4.14 -1.54
N CYS A 66 1.04 -3.56 -0.52
CA CYS A 66 1.69 -4.34 0.54
C CYS A 66 0.70 -5.23 1.30
N LEU A 67 -0.45 -4.69 1.67
CA LEU A 67 -1.47 -5.43 2.42
C LEU A 67 -2.03 -6.60 1.61
N ARG A 68 -2.37 -6.38 0.33
CA ARG A 68 -2.91 -7.44 -0.54
C ARG A 68 -1.88 -8.52 -0.81
N ALA A 69 -0.63 -8.13 -1.11
CA ALA A 69 0.45 -9.09 -1.32
C ALA A 69 0.78 -9.89 -0.05
N SER A 70 0.77 -9.25 1.13
CA SER A 70 0.92 -9.93 2.43
C SER A 70 -0.23 -10.90 2.70
N THR A 71 -1.46 -10.49 2.42
CA THR A 71 -2.64 -11.36 2.57
C THR A 71 -2.56 -12.56 1.62
N GLN A 72 -2.06 -12.35 0.40
CA GLN A 72 -1.87 -13.41 -0.57
C GLN A 72 -0.79 -14.41 -0.13
N ALA A 73 0.35 -13.93 0.39
CA ALA A 73 1.39 -14.78 0.95
C ALA A 73 0.87 -15.61 2.14
N LEU A 74 0.11 -14.99 3.05
CA LEU A 74 -0.49 -15.68 4.18
C LEU A 74 -1.47 -16.78 3.74
N ARG A 75 -2.28 -16.52 2.71
CA ARG A 75 -3.19 -17.52 2.11
C ARG A 75 -2.45 -18.72 1.52
N GLU A 76 -1.23 -18.51 1.06
CA GLU A 76 -0.36 -19.55 0.48
C GLU A 76 0.55 -20.21 1.54
N SER A 77 0.37 -19.86 2.83
CA SER A 77 1.20 -20.32 3.95
C SER A 77 2.69 -19.96 3.79
N CYS A 78 2.97 -18.85 3.11
CA CYS A 78 4.31 -18.28 2.95
C CYS A 78 4.61 -17.32 4.11
N ASP A 79 5.83 -17.38 4.66
CA ASP A 79 6.31 -16.49 5.73
C ASP A 79 6.82 -15.14 5.21
N LYS A 80 6.96 -15.00 3.88
CA LYS A 80 7.48 -13.81 3.20
C LYS A 80 6.69 -13.49 1.94
N VAL A 81 6.59 -12.20 1.66
CA VAL A 81 6.04 -11.71 0.40
C VAL A 81 7.09 -11.79 -0.70
N GLU A 82 6.90 -12.74 -1.59
CA GLU A 82 7.61 -12.83 -2.88
C GLU A 82 6.89 -12.12 -4.03
N LEU A 83 7.60 -11.94 -5.15
CA LEU A 83 7.10 -11.25 -6.36
C LEU A 83 5.78 -11.82 -6.86
N GLU A 84 5.63 -13.14 -6.86
CA GLU A 84 4.44 -13.83 -7.35
C GLU A 84 3.15 -13.40 -6.61
N HIS A 85 3.25 -13.06 -5.32
CA HIS A 85 2.10 -12.60 -4.55
C HIS A 85 1.65 -11.21 -5.01
N VAL A 86 2.59 -10.34 -5.39
CA VAL A 86 2.29 -9.02 -5.95
C VAL A 86 1.65 -9.18 -7.32
N GLU A 87 2.19 -10.05 -8.18
CA GLU A 87 1.65 -10.32 -9.52
C GLU A 87 0.21 -10.85 -9.48
N LYS A 88 -0.12 -11.69 -8.49
CA LYS A 88 -1.48 -12.20 -8.27
C LYS A 88 -2.47 -11.10 -7.87
N CYS A 89 -2.04 -10.08 -7.13
CA CYS A 89 -2.90 -8.98 -6.70
C CYS A 89 -2.96 -7.82 -7.70
N LEU A 90 -1.98 -7.71 -8.60
CA LEU A 90 -1.82 -6.60 -9.53
C LEU A 90 -3.05 -6.33 -10.42
N PRO A 91 -3.74 -7.34 -11.00
CA PRO A 91 -4.89 -7.08 -11.87
C PRO A 91 -6.00 -6.31 -11.16
N GLN A 92 -6.36 -6.71 -9.94
CA GLN A 92 -7.39 -6.02 -9.17
C GLN A 92 -6.91 -4.66 -8.68
N LEU A 93 -5.64 -4.55 -8.28
CA LEU A 93 -5.05 -3.28 -7.87
C LEU A 93 -5.16 -2.23 -9.00
N MET A 94 -4.89 -2.61 -10.25
CA MET A 94 -5.02 -1.72 -11.40
C MET A 94 -6.47 -1.32 -11.72
N LEU A 95 -7.45 -2.16 -11.35
CA LEU A 95 -8.87 -1.83 -11.50
C LEU A 95 -9.37 -0.86 -10.42
N ASP A 96 -8.81 -0.95 -9.21
CA ASP A 96 -9.19 -0.09 -8.09
C ASP A 96 -8.56 1.31 -8.19
N PHE A 97 -7.44 1.44 -8.92
CA PHE A 97 -6.75 2.70 -9.20
C PHE A 97 -6.63 2.97 -10.71
N PRO A 98 -7.76 3.27 -11.39
CA PRO A 98 -7.81 3.50 -12.84
C PRO A 98 -7.23 4.85 -13.29
#